data_AF-A0A928T1X8-F1
#
_entry.id   AF-A0A928T1X8-F1
#
_cell.length_a   1.000
_cell.length_b   1.000
_cell.length_c   1.000
_cell.angle_alpha   90.00
_cell.angle_beta   90.00
_cell.angle_gamma   90.00
#
_symmetry.space_group_name_H-M   'P 1'
#
loop_
_entity.id
_entity.type
_entity.pdbx_description
1 polymer ?
#
loop_
_entity_poly.entity_id
_entity_poly.type
_entity_poly.pdbx_seq_one_letter_code
_entity_poly.pdbx_strand_id
1 'polypeptide(L)'
;MPFHRSSLRLALTTAAAFAGGALSAHLATATPARESPYEMLEQLGRVLVLIENEYVEPVDRRRLVEGAIKGMVAELDPHSGYLPPQDWAIFQSDTEGKFGGVGVEVDFRDEYVMVIAPIEGSPAERAGVRSGDHIVAIDNKSVRDKSPDDLIRSMRGAPGTKVILSVKRAGKEDLLHFTLTREVIVVASVAHKLLDGSIGYVRVKQFQNGTHDELLEAAAKLRKANGGELGGVILDLRNNPGGLVDEAASVADEFLIGGVIYTTRHRDKVIDEAKAGRGGVLRRGPLVVLVNEYSASAAELVAGALQDQRRGTVVGAKTFGKGSVQTLIDLPGRAGLRLTTMRYYTPSGRAIQAQGIRPDVLVEAAYVADKTFGVVRESDLENHLPAEGAPGSAPPADAGPPAADAGTGDGGPGTHLGVTRDVANDPTGGADLALSIGYQIVRGVLKKKQ
;
A
#
# COMPACT_ATOMS: atom_id res chain seq x y z
N MET A 1 -25.08 -90.34 51.76
CA MET A 1 -25.79 -89.04 51.83
C MET A 1 -24.80 -87.90 51.62
N PRO A 2 -25.21 -86.81 50.95
CA PRO A 2 -24.38 -85.79 50.27
C PRO A 2 -24.20 -84.55 51.19
N PHE A 3 -23.31 -83.58 51.00
CA PHE A 3 -23.23 -82.52 49.97
C PHE A 3 -21.88 -81.79 50.22
N HIS A 4 -21.00 -81.51 49.25
CA HIS A 4 -21.03 -80.56 48.13
C HIS A 4 -20.66 -79.09 48.44
N ARG A 5 -19.45 -78.74 47.95
CA ARG A 5 -19.10 -77.57 47.12
C ARG A 5 -19.36 -76.16 47.69
N SER A 6 -18.33 -75.58 48.31
CA SER A 6 -18.30 -74.15 48.66
C SER A 6 -17.00 -73.41 48.31
N SER A 7 -16.12 -73.97 47.46
CA SER A 7 -14.86 -73.32 47.05
C SER A 7 -14.86 -72.78 45.61
N LEU A 8 -15.88 -73.08 44.79
CA LEU A 8 -15.93 -72.65 43.38
C LEU A 8 -16.56 -71.26 43.16
N ARG A 9 -17.29 -70.70 44.15
CA ARG A 9 -18.00 -69.42 44.00
C ARG A 9 -17.10 -68.18 44.20
N LEU A 10 -15.98 -68.30 44.90
CA LEU A 10 -15.09 -67.17 45.19
C LEU A 10 -14.03 -66.92 44.10
N ALA A 11 -13.66 -67.97 43.35
CA ALA A 11 -12.77 -67.86 42.20
C ALA A 11 -13.49 -67.28 40.96
N LEU A 12 -14.80 -67.56 40.79
CA LEU A 12 -15.58 -67.01 39.68
C LEU A 12 -15.86 -65.50 39.82
N THR A 13 -16.00 -64.99 41.04
CA THR A 13 -16.28 -63.56 41.27
C THR A 13 -15.05 -62.67 41.08
N THR A 14 -13.86 -63.19 41.38
CA THR A 14 -12.58 -62.49 41.14
C THR A 14 -12.17 -62.54 39.66
N ALA A 15 -12.40 -63.66 38.97
CA ALA A 15 -12.20 -63.73 37.51
C ALA A 15 -13.19 -62.86 36.73
N ALA A 16 -14.44 -62.74 37.18
CA ALA A 16 -15.43 -61.84 36.57
C ALA A 16 -15.12 -60.35 36.78
N ALA A 17 -14.51 -59.98 37.92
CA ALA A 17 -14.08 -58.60 38.18
C ALA A 17 -12.86 -58.21 37.32
N PHE A 18 -11.91 -59.12 37.10
CA PHE A 18 -10.76 -58.88 36.22
C PHE A 18 -11.12 -58.93 34.74
N ALA A 19 -12.01 -59.85 34.32
CA ALA A 19 -12.52 -59.88 32.95
C ALA A 19 -13.40 -58.66 32.65
N GLY A 20 -14.22 -58.20 33.61
CA GLY A 20 -15.01 -56.98 33.49
C GLY A 20 -14.14 -55.72 33.38
N GLY A 21 -13.07 -55.61 34.19
CA GLY A 21 -12.11 -54.50 34.11
C GLY A 21 -11.29 -54.49 32.82
N ALA A 22 -10.86 -55.67 32.34
CA ALA A 22 -10.14 -55.79 31.07
C ALA A 22 -11.02 -55.55 29.84
N LEU A 23 -12.32 -55.92 29.90
CA LEU A 23 -13.28 -55.65 28.83
C LEU A 23 -13.74 -54.17 28.81
N SER A 24 -13.81 -53.51 29.96
CA SER A 24 -14.06 -52.06 30.05
C SER A 24 -12.85 -51.22 29.61
N ALA A 25 -11.62 -51.73 29.77
CA ALA A 25 -10.41 -51.05 29.27
C ALA A 25 -10.28 -51.08 27.74
N HIS A 26 -10.88 -52.07 27.06
CA HIS A 26 -10.87 -52.16 25.59
C HIS A 26 -12.09 -51.52 24.90
N LEU A 27 -13.07 -51.02 25.65
CA LEU A 27 -14.22 -50.27 25.12
C LEU A 27 -14.19 -48.77 25.44
N ALA A 28 -13.22 -48.32 26.25
CA ALA A 28 -12.82 -46.93 26.30
C ALA A 28 -11.75 -46.66 25.23
N THR A 29 -12.13 -46.81 23.95
CA THR A 29 -11.47 -45.98 22.95
C THR A 29 -11.79 -44.55 23.32
N ALA A 30 -10.91 -43.91 24.10
CA ALA A 30 -10.93 -42.47 24.25
C ALA A 30 -11.01 -41.94 22.82
N THR A 31 -12.14 -41.32 22.49
CA THR A 31 -12.24 -40.48 21.30
C THR A 31 -10.93 -39.68 21.29
N PRO A 32 -10.09 -39.74 20.24
CA PRO A 32 -8.87 -38.96 20.22
C PRO A 32 -9.32 -37.55 20.60
N ALA A 33 -8.74 -37.02 21.68
CA ALA A 33 -9.09 -35.69 22.14
C ALA A 33 -8.93 -34.82 20.90
N ARG A 34 -10.06 -34.37 20.34
CA ARG A 34 -10.00 -33.37 19.27
C ARG A 34 -9.20 -32.25 19.92
N GLU A 35 -7.99 -32.02 19.41
CA GLU A 35 -7.13 -30.93 19.85
C GLU A 35 -8.03 -29.71 20.06
N SER A 36 -7.99 -29.16 21.28
CA SER A 36 -8.84 -28.03 21.60
C SER A 36 -8.54 -26.96 20.57
N PRO A 37 -9.53 -26.35 19.90
CA PRO A 37 -9.27 -25.26 18.97
C PRO A 37 -8.60 -24.05 19.66
N TYR A 38 -8.52 -24.08 21.00
CA TYR A 38 -7.87 -23.09 21.85
C TYR A 38 -6.50 -23.51 22.37
N GLU A 39 -5.96 -24.68 22.02
CA GLU A 39 -4.64 -25.13 22.50
C GLU A 39 -3.53 -24.11 22.19
N MET A 40 -3.52 -23.60 20.96
CA MET A 40 -2.59 -22.55 20.54
C MET A 40 -2.82 -21.21 21.26
N LEU A 41 -4.07 -20.90 21.62
CA LEU A 41 -4.38 -19.69 22.39
C LEU A 41 -3.94 -19.84 23.85
N GLU A 42 -4.11 -21.03 24.43
CA GLU A 42 -3.56 -21.35 25.75
C GLU A 42 -2.03 -21.28 25.74
N GLN A 43 -1.38 -21.80 24.70
CA GLN A 43 0.06 -21.73 24.54
C GLN A 43 0.55 -20.27 24.43
N LEU A 44 -0.11 -19.44 23.62
CA LEU A 44 0.18 -18.01 23.53
C LEU A 44 0.06 -17.33 24.91
N GLY A 45 -1.01 -17.63 25.65
CA GLY A 45 -1.21 -17.12 27.02
C GLY A 45 -0.12 -17.58 27.99
N ARG A 46 0.27 -18.86 27.96
CA ARG A 46 1.35 -19.40 28.81
C ARG A 46 2.69 -18.74 28.52
N VAL A 47 3.03 -18.54 27.24
CA VAL A 47 4.27 -17.85 26.84
C VAL A 47 4.28 -16.41 27.34
N LEU A 48 3.17 -15.67 27.19
CA LEU A 48 3.06 -14.30 27.70
C LEU A 48 3.31 -14.24 29.22
N VAL A 49 2.67 -15.12 30.00
CA VAL A 49 2.86 -15.18 31.46
C VAL A 49 4.30 -15.54 31.84
N LEU A 50 4.92 -16.47 31.10
CA LEU A 50 6.30 -16.87 31.36
C LEU A 50 7.27 -15.70 31.10
N ILE A 51 7.08 -14.95 30.00
CA ILE A 51 7.89 -13.76 29.70
C ILE A 51 7.72 -12.71 30.80
N GLU A 52 6.48 -12.45 31.24
CA GLU A 52 6.22 -11.45 32.27
C GLU A 52 6.86 -11.75 33.63
N ASN A 53 6.99 -13.03 33.98
CA ASN A 53 7.51 -13.46 35.28
C ASN A 53 9.00 -13.79 35.26
N GLU A 54 9.52 -14.32 34.15
CA GLU A 54 10.87 -14.89 34.07
C GLU A 54 11.84 -14.07 33.21
N TYR A 55 11.37 -13.09 32.43
CA TYR A 55 12.29 -12.21 31.70
C TYR A 55 13.09 -11.35 32.70
N VAL A 56 14.38 -11.17 32.41
CA VAL A 56 15.36 -10.55 33.31
C VAL A 56 15.05 -9.08 33.64
N GLU A 57 14.22 -8.42 32.81
CA GLU A 57 13.76 -7.04 33.01
C GLU A 57 12.23 -6.96 33.02
N PRO A 58 11.63 -5.92 33.66
CA PRO A 58 10.20 -5.68 33.55
C PRO A 58 9.77 -5.44 32.10
N VAL A 59 8.69 -6.09 31.67
CA VAL A 59 8.14 -5.97 30.32
C VAL A 59 6.83 -5.20 30.28
N ASP A 60 6.54 -4.56 29.16
CA ASP A 60 5.23 -3.95 28.89
C ASP A 60 4.32 -4.95 28.18
N ARG A 61 3.32 -5.47 28.91
CA ARG A 61 2.29 -6.40 28.39
C ARG A 61 1.65 -5.89 27.10
N ARG A 62 1.33 -4.60 27.01
CA ARG A 62 0.68 -4.04 25.81
C ARG A 62 1.58 -4.20 24.60
N ARG A 63 2.88 -3.88 24.73
CA ARG A 63 3.85 -4.03 23.63
C ARG A 63 4.01 -5.49 23.20
N LEU A 64 4.02 -6.43 24.15
CA LEU A 64 4.10 -7.86 23.84
C LEU A 64 2.87 -8.35 23.06
N VAL A 65 1.67 -8.00 23.52
CA VAL A 65 0.41 -8.38 22.86
C VAL A 65 0.30 -7.72 21.48
N GLU A 66 0.63 -6.44 21.35
CA GLU A 66 0.67 -5.77 20.04
C GLU A 66 1.69 -6.41 19.09
N GLY A 67 2.86 -6.81 19.60
CA GLY A 67 3.86 -7.56 18.85
C GLY A 67 3.34 -8.91 18.34
N ALA A 68 2.65 -9.66 19.20
CA ALA A 68 2.02 -10.92 18.81
C ALA A 68 0.95 -10.72 17.73
N ILE A 69 0.09 -9.71 17.87
CA ILE A 69 -0.94 -9.39 16.86
C ILE A 69 -0.29 -9.01 15.52
N LYS A 70 0.74 -8.16 15.54
CA LYS A 70 1.49 -7.79 14.33
C LYS A 70 2.09 -9.02 13.65
N GLY A 71 2.69 -9.93 14.42
CA GLY A 71 3.22 -11.20 13.90
C GLY A 71 2.14 -12.04 13.20
N MET A 72 0.99 -12.26 13.84
CA MET A 72 -0.11 -13.04 13.24
C MET A 72 -0.59 -12.48 11.89
N VAL A 73 -0.65 -11.15 11.77
CA VAL A 73 -1.15 -10.50 10.56
C VAL A 73 -0.08 -10.49 9.45
N ALA A 74 1.20 -10.40 9.80
CA ALA A 74 2.32 -10.43 8.86
C ALA A 74 2.45 -11.77 8.12
N GLU A 75 1.94 -12.87 8.70
CA GLU A 75 1.88 -14.19 8.06
C GLU A 75 0.89 -14.28 6.87
N LEU A 76 -0.01 -13.29 6.71
CA LEU A 76 -1.08 -13.38 5.72
C LEU A 76 -0.63 -12.94 4.33
N ASP A 77 -0.21 -11.68 4.23
CA ASP A 77 0.18 -11.01 2.99
C ASP A 77 0.88 -9.68 3.34
N PRO A 78 1.67 -9.08 2.42
CA PRO A 78 2.43 -7.86 2.69
C PRO A 78 1.57 -6.59 2.87
N HIS A 79 0.26 -6.67 2.61
CA HIS A 79 -0.67 -5.56 2.69
C HIS A 79 -1.57 -5.61 3.93
N SER A 80 -1.72 -6.76 4.57
CA SER A 80 -2.45 -6.89 5.83
C SER A 80 -1.60 -6.37 6.99
N GLY A 81 -2.20 -5.64 7.93
CA GLY A 81 -1.47 -5.07 9.06
C GLY A 81 -2.37 -4.65 10.21
N TYR A 82 -1.88 -4.87 11.43
CA TYR A 82 -2.44 -4.27 12.64
C TYR A 82 -1.86 -2.88 12.85
N LEU A 83 -2.73 -1.90 13.04
CA LEU A 83 -2.40 -0.49 13.18
C LEU A 83 -2.72 -0.06 14.63
N PRO A 84 -1.72 0.01 15.52
CA PRO A 84 -1.88 0.62 16.83
C PRO A 84 -2.42 2.06 16.72
N PRO A 85 -2.91 2.65 17.82
CA PRO A 85 -3.67 3.91 17.74
C PRO A 85 -2.98 5.08 17.03
N GLN A 86 -1.65 5.18 17.15
CA GLN A 86 -0.87 6.21 16.47
C GLN A 86 -0.79 5.95 14.96
N ASP A 87 -0.48 4.71 14.57
CA ASP A 87 -0.38 4.30 13.17
C ASP A 87 -1.76 4.36 12.48
N TRP A 88 -2.84 4.06 13.21
CA TRP A 88 -4.23 4.20 12.73
C TRP A 88 -4.60 5.65 12.44
N ALA A 89 -4.31 6.56 13.38
CA ALA A 89 -4.56 7.98 13.19
C ALA A 89 -3.74 8.58 12.03
N ILE A 90 -2.49 8.12 11.88
CA ILE A 90 -1.63 8.49 10.74
C ILE A 90 -2.24 8.01 9.43
N PHE A 91 -2.67 6.75 9.37
CA PHE A 91 -3.28 6.16 8.17
C PHE A 91 -4.55 6.91 7.74
N GLN A 92 -5.42 7.26 8.69
CA GLN A 92 -6.62 8.06 8.41
C GLN A 92 -6.26 9.46 7.87
N SER A 93 -5.28 10.11 8.49
CA SER A 93 -4.76 11.42 8.07
C SER A 93 -4.22 11.38 6.63
N ASP A 94 -3.41 10.38 6.29
CA ASP A 94 -2.88 10.22 4.92
C ASP A 94 -4.00 10.02 3.88
N THR A 95 -5.06 9.31 4.26
CA THR A 95 -6.23 9.08 3.38
C THR A 95 -7.03 10.37 3.13
N GLU A 96 -7.03 11.29 4.09
CA GLU A 96 -7.63 12.62 3.96
C GLU A 96 -6.77 13.61 3.16
N GLY A 97 -5.54 13.23 2.77
CA GLY A 97 -4.57 14.16 2.16
C GLY A 97 -4.07 15.23 3.13
N LYS A 98 -4.25 15.01 4.44
CA LYS A 98 -3.96 15.98 5.50
C LYS A 98 -3.14 15.30 6.58
N PHE A 99 -1.94 15.79 6.87
CA PHE A 99 -1.16 15.25 7.97
C PHE A 99 -0.54 16.33 8.84
N GLY A 100 -0.47 16.06 10.14
CA GLY A 100 0.26 16.90 11.09
C GLY A 100 1.77 16.71 10.92
N GLY A 101 2.48 17.75 10.49
CA GLY A 101 3.91 17.67 10.24
C GLY A 101 4.54 18.99 9.85
N VAL A 102 5.73 18.92 9.28
CA VAL A 102 6.54 20.09 8.91
C VAL A 102 6.50 20.41 7.41
N GLY A 103 5.95 19.50 6.61
CA GLY A 103 5.76 19.66 5.17
C GLY A 103 7.05 19.67 4.36
N VAL A 104 7.76 18.54 4.39
CA VAL A 104 8.98 18.31 3.61
C VAL A 104 8.88 16.98 2.88
N GLU A 105 9.24 16.96 1.61
CA GLU A 105 9.42 15.75 0.82
C GLU A 105 10.88 15.30 0.95
N VAL A 106 11.07 14.02 1.28
CA VAL A 106 12.38 13.47 1.61
C VAL A 106 12.66 12.17 0.89
N ASP A 107 13.94 11.92 0.66
CA ASP A 107 14.49 10.65 0.22
C ASP A 107 15.35 10.08 1.34
N PHE A 108 15.19 8.80 1.65
CA PHE A 108 15.89 8.15 2.73
C PHE A 108 17.19 7.54 2.20
N ARG A 109 18.31 7.87 2.84
CA ARG A 109 19.63 7.29 2.58
C ARG A 109 20.16 6.74 3.90
N ASP A 110 21.01 5.72 3.83
CA ASP A 110 21.53 5.01 5.01
C ASP A 110 22.08 5.96 6.09
N GLU A 111 22.75 7.03 5.66
CA GLU A 111 23.48 7.95 6.53
C GLU A 111 22.73 9.26 6.85
N TYR A 112 21.70 9.61 6.07
CA TYR A 112 20.99 10.89 6.19
C TYR A 112 19.63 10.87 5.49
N VAL A 113 18.76 11.80 5.86
CA VAL A 113 17.50 12.03 5.12
C VAL A 113 17.70 13.23 4.20
N MET A 114 17.65 13.01 2.89
CA MET A 114 17.82 14.06 1.89
C MET A 114 16.50 14.79 1.66
N VAL A 115 16.50 16.12 1.75
CA VAL A 115 15.34 16.93 1.37
C VAL A 115 15.28 17.02 -0.15
N ILE A 116 14.21 16.48 -0.72
CA ILE A 116 13.91 16.64 -2.14
C ILE A 116 13.38 18.05 -2.36
N ALA A 117 12.33 18.44 -1.64
CA ALA A 117 11.76 19.78 -1.68
C ALA A 117 10.93 20.06 -0.42
N PRO A 118 10.91 21.31 0.09
CA PRO A 118 9.88 21.72 1.01
C PRO A 118 8.53 21.84 0.28
N ILE A 119 7.43 21.56 0.97
CA ILE A 119 6.08 21.78 0.44
C ILE A 119 5.78 23.29 0.50
N GLU A 120 5.21 23.82 -0.57
CA GLU A 120 4.85 25.25 -0.66
C GLU A 120 3.92 25.67 0.49
N GLY A 121 4.22 26.78 1.13
CA GLY A 121 3.48 27.30 2.27
C GLY A 121 3.62 26.45 3.55
N SER A 122 4.56 25.51 3.62
CA SER A 122 4.76 24.68 4.82
C SER A 122 5.63 25.36 5.89
N PRO A 123 5.63 24.87 7.14
CA PRO A 123 6.58 25.28 8.16
C PRO A 123 8.05 25.12 7.71
N ALA A 124 8.39 24.04 7.01
CA ALA A 124 9.74 23.80 6.52
C ALA A 124 10.16 24.84 5.48
N GLU A 125 9.28 25.19 4.52
CA GLU A 125 9.57 26.23 3.54
C GLU A 125 9.79 27.59 4.21
N ARG A 126 8.88 28.00 5.10
CA ARG A 126 8.97 29.28 5.83
C ARG A 126 10.22 29.38 6.69
N ALA A 127 10.67 28.27 7.27
CA ALA A 127 11.90 28.22 8.05
C ALA A 127 13.17 28.23 7.20
N GLY A 128 13.05 28.11 5.86
CA GLY A 128 14.17 28.17 4.94
C GLY A 128 14.89 26.84 4.73
N VAL A 129 14.22 25.71 4.96
CA VAL A 129 14.66 24.38 4.49
C VAL A 129 14.65 24.38 2.96
N ARG A 130 15.65 23.76 2.33
CA ARG A 130 15.85 23.80 0.87
C ARG A 130 16.04 22.42 0.29
N SER A 131 15.74 22.28 -1.00
CA SER A 131 16.14 21.11 -1.78
C SER A 131 17.65 20.87 -1.68
N GLY A 132 18.05 19.61 -1.50
CA GLY A 132 19.44 19.20 -1.31
C GLY A 132 19.97 19.32 0.13
N ASP A 133 19.15 19.76 1.09
CA ASP A 133 19.51 19.72 2.51
C ASP A 133 19.60 18.27 3.01
N HIS A 134 20.59 17.95 3.84
CA HIS A 134 20.72 16.63 4.47
C HIS A 134 20.32 16.75 5.95
N ILE A 135 19.17 16.21 6.33
CA ILE A 135 18.75 16.10 7.72
C ILE A 135 19.57 14.98 8.38
N VAL A 136 20.34 15.33 9.41
CA VAL A 136 21.24 14.42 10.13
C VAL A 136 20.74 14.08 11.54
N ALA A 137 19.86 14.91 12.10
CA ALA A 137 19.19 14.62 13.36
C ALA A 137 17.78 15.25 13.45
N ILE A 138 16.89 14.57 14.17
CA ILE A 138 15.54 15.04 14.52
C ILE A 138 15.43 15.05 16.04
N ASP A 139 15.09 16.19 16.64
CA ASP A 139 15.04 16.38 18.10
C ASP A 139 16.32 15.91 18.81
N ASN A 140 17.48 16.27 18.24
CA ASN A 140 18.82 15.88 18.68
C ASN A 140 19.12 14.36 18.65
N LYS A 141 18.25 13.55 18.04
CA LYS A 141 18.49 12.13 17.81
C LYS A 141 18.99 11.93 16.39
N SER A 142 20.08 11.19 16.24
CA SER A 142 20.63 10.80 14.94
C SER A 142 19.56 10.12 14.09
N VAL A 143 19.57 10.41 12.78
CA VAL A 143 18.72 9.71 11.81
C VAL A 143 19.33 8.38 11.34
N ARG A 144 20.62 8.14 11.62
CA ARG A 144 21.29 6.89 11.29
C ARG A 144 20.66 5.71 12.04
N ASP A 145 20.67 4.55 11.38
CA ASP A 145 20.17 3.27 11.91
C ASP A 145 18.68 3.33 12.34
N LYS A 146 17.91 4.27 11.78
CA LYS A 146 16.47 4.38 11.96
C LYS A 146 15.75 3.95 10.70
N SER A 147 14.66 3.22 10.86
CA SER A 147 13.80 2.91 9.74
C SER A 147 13.15 4.19 9.18
N PRO A 148 12.85 4.24 7.87
CA PRO A 148 12.09 5.34 7.28
C PRO A 148 10.81 5.68 8.05
N ASP A 149 10.08 4.65 8.50
CA ASP A 149 8.84 4.82 9.28
C ASP A 149 9.07 5.54 10.62
N ASP A 150 10.15 5.22 11.33
CA ASP A 150 10.51 5.88 12.59
C ASP A 150 10.88 7.35 12.36
N LEU A 151 11.56 7.64 11.26
CA LEU A 151 11.94 9.00 10.87
C LEU A 151 10.71 9.82 10.47
N ILE A 152 9.79 9.23 9.70
CA ILE A 152 8.51 9.84 9.34
C ILE A 152 7.70 10.13 10.61
N ARG A 153 7.58 9.16 11.53
CA ARG A 153 6.89 9.34 12.82
C ARG A 153 7.52 10.45 13.65
N SER A 154 8.84 10.60 13.62
CA SER A 154 9.56 11.65 14.35
C SER A 154 9.30 13.04 13.77
N MET A 155 9.16 13.18 12.45
CA MET A 155 8.81 14.45 11.82
C MET A 155 7.31 14.79 11.94
N ARG A 156 6.45 13.78 11.97
CA ARG A 156 5.00 13.92 12.18
C ARG A 156 4.65 14.15 13.65
N GLY A 157 3.43 14.64 13.89
CA GLY A 157 2.95 14.88 15.25
C GLY A 157 1.77 15.86 15.29
N ALA A 158 1.19 16.04 16.48
CA ALA A 158 0.04 16.90 16.66
C ALA A 158 0.35 18.36 16.23
N PRO A 159 -0.56 19.03 15.50
CA PRO A 159 -0.40 20.45 15.17
C PRO A 159 -0.14 21.31 16.41
N GLY A 160 0.73 22.31 16.27
CA GLY A 160 1.17 23.19 17.36
C GLY A 160 2.35 22.66 18.19
N THR A 161 2.67 21.36 18.10
CA THR A 161 3.91 20.83 18.70
C THR A 161 5.14 21.24 17.90
N LYS A 162 6.32 21.20 18.53
CA LYS A 162 7.59 21.56 17.88
C LYS A 162 8.44 20.34 17.55
N VAL A 163 9.28 20.49 16.55
CA VAL A 163 10.34 19.56 16.18
C VAL A 163 11.58 20.33 15.73
N ILE A 164 12.76 19.81 16.03
CA ILE A 164 14.04 20.40 15.62
C ILE A 164 14.65 19.53 14.54
N LEU A 165 14.86 20.08 13.35
CA LEU A 165 15.65 19.45 12.30
C LEU A 165 17.07 20.01 12.33
N SER A 166 18.07 19.13 12.45
CA SER A 166 19.47 19.49 12.28
C SER A 166 19.92 19.10 10.88
N VAL A 167 20.39 20.07 10.12
CA VAL A 167 20.59 19.98 8.67
C VAL A 167 22.00 20.36 8.29
N LYS A 168 22.63 19.52 7.47
CA LYS A 168 23.86 19.84 6.74
C LYS A 168 23.51 20.36 5.36
N ARG A 169 23.99 21.55 5.01
CA ARG A 169 23.76 22.22 3.73
C ARG A 169 25.07 22.42 2.97
N ALA A 170 25.09 22.11 1.68
CA ALA A 170 26.26 22.35 0.84
C ALA A 170 26.69 23.82 0.89
N GLY A 171 27.99 24.06 1.08
CA GLY A 171 28.55 25.41 1.21
C GLY A 171 28.39 26.07 2.58
N LYS A 172 27.88 25.35 3.59
CA LYS A 172 27.88 25.76 5.00
C LYS A 172 28.70 24.77 5.83
N GLU A 173 29.63 25.28 6.63
CA GLU A 173 30.48 24.45 7.50
C GLU A 173 29.72 23.96 8.73
N ASP A 174 28.94 24.84 9.37
CA ASP A 174 28.15 24.51 10.55
C ASP A 174 26.80 23.86 10.21
N LEU A 175 26.30 23.04 11.14
CA LEU A 175 24.94 22.52 11.08
C LEU A 175 23.92 23.65 11.26
N LEU A 176 22.88 23.63 10.43
CA LEU A 176 21.72 24.50 10.56
C LEU A 176 20.67 23.82 11.44
N HIS A 177 20.10 24.56 12.38
CA HIS A 177 19.02 24.05 13.23
C HIS A 177 17.71 24.78 12.92
N PHE A 178 16.71 24.02 12.50
CA PHE A 178 15.38 24.54 12.20
C PHE A 178 14.41 24.06 13.27
N THR A 179 13.94 24.97 14.12
CA THR A 179 12.82 24.69 15.02
C THR A 179 11.52 24.95 14.27
N LEU A 180 10.78 23.89 13.98
CA LEU A 180 9.56 23.91 13.19
C LEU A 180 8.37 23.66 14.11
N THR A 181 7.31 24.45 13.94
CA THR A 181 6.01 24.15 14.55
C THR A 181 5.23 23.29 13.56
N ARG A 182 4.76 22.13 14.01
CA ARG A 182 3.95 21.23 13.18
C ARG A 182 2.61 21.88 12.88
N GLU A 183 2.18 21.77 11.63
CA GLU A 183 0.90 22.27 11.14
C GLU A 183 0.19 21.15 10.37
N VAL A 184 -1.09 21.38 10.06
CA VAL A 184 -1.81 20.51 9.11
C VAL A 184 -1.30 20.83 7.72
N ILE A 185 -0.57 19.89 7.13
CA ILE A 185 -0.07 19.97 5.77
C ILE A 185 -1.13 19.39 4.84
N VAL A 186 -1.52 20.17 3.84
CA VAL A 186 -2.43 19.74 2.77
C VAL A 186 -1.60 19.57 1.50
N VAL A 187 -1.66 18.40 0.90
CA VAL A 187 -0.94 18.11 -0.35
C VAL A 187 -1.96 17.92 -1.45
N ALA A 188 -1.88 18.74 -2.51
CA ALA A 188 -2.75 18.56 -3.68
C ALA A 188 -2.46 17.20 -4.35
N SER A 189 -3.50 16.41 -4.60
CA SER A 189 -3.39 15.14 -5.30
C SER A 189 -3.29 15.30 -6.81
N VAL A 190 -3.80 16.42 -7.36
CA VAL A 190 -3.80 16.68 -8.80
C VAL A 190 -2.90 17.87 -9.17
N ALA A 191 -1.99 17.64 -10.11
CA ALA A 191 -1.23 18.70 -10.78
C ALA A 191 -1.67 18.78 -12.25
N HIS A 192 -1.64 19.97 -12.85
CA HIS A 192 -2.05 20.15 -14.24
C HIS A 192 -1.21 21.20 -14.99
N LYS A 193 -1.11 21.04 -16.31
CA LYS A 193 -0.47 22.00 -17.22
C LYS A 193 -1.10 21.94 -18.60
N LEU A 194 -1.26 23.07 -19.26
CA LEU A 194 -1.69 23.13 -20.65
C LEU A 194 -0.46 23.03 -21.56
N LEU A 195 -0.38 21.98 -22.37
CA LEU A 195 0.69 21.72 -23.32
C LEU A 195 0.29 22.22 -24.72
N ASP A 196 1.19 22.95 -25.35
CA ASP A 196 1.03 23.54 -26.69
C ASP A 196 -0.36 24.14 -26.95
N GLY A 197 -0.87 24.83 -25.92
CA GLY A 197 -2.13 25.55 -25.95
C GLY A 197 -3.37 24.70 -26.21
N SER A 198 -3.30 23.36 -26.20
CA SER A 198 -4.44 22.51 -26.60
C SER A 198 -4.56 21.16 -25.88
N ILE A 199 -3.48 20.64 -25.31
CA ILE A 199 -3.46 19.33 -24.65
C ILE A 199 -3.38 19.52 -23.14
N GLY A 200 -4.35 18.97 -22.42
CA GLY A 200 -4.29 18.95 -20.95
C GLY A 200 -3.34 17.87 -20.46
N TYR A 201 -2.27 18.24 -19.77
CA TYR A 201 -1.51 17.32 -18.94
C TYR A 201 -2.10 17.36 -17.52
N VAL A 202 -2.50 16.20 -17.02
CA VAL A 202 -3.05 16.03 -15.69
C VAL A 202 -2.31 14.89 -15.00
N ARG A 203 -1.70 15.15 -13.86
CA ARG A 203 -1.04 14.15 -13.03
C ARG A 203 -1.83 13.94 -11.76
N VAL A 204 -2.19 12.68 -11.49
CA VAL A 204 -2.75 12.27 -10.21
C VAL A 204 -1.63 11.60 -9.41
N LYS A 205 -1.19 12.24 -8.33
CA LYS A 205 -0.07 11.79 -7.50
C LYS A 205 -0.46 10.60 -6.62
N GLN A 206 -1.65 10.66 -6.03
CA GLN A 206 -2.24 9.64 -5.17
C GLN A 206 -3.76 9.87 -5.13
N PHE A 207 -4.55 8.82 -4.91
CA PHE A 207 -6.00 8.95 -4.71
C PHE A 207 -6.32 9.17 -3.23
N GLN A 208 -6.61 10.40 -2.87
CA GLN A 208 -7.03 10.82 -1.52
C GLN A 208 -8.42 11.48 -1.58
N ASN A 209 -9.01 11.75 -0.43
CA ASN A 209 -10.31 12.45 -0.38
C ASN A 209 -10.25 13.79 -1.13
N GLY A 210 -11.19 14.02 -2.06
CA GLY A 210 -11.27 15.24 -2.87
C GLY A 210 -10.41 15.24 -4.15
N THR A 211 -9.79 14.11 -4.50
CA THR A 211 -9.01 13.99 -5.75
C THR A 211 -9.89 14.18 -6.97
N HIS A 212 -11.12 13.67 -6.95
CA HIS A 212 -12.10 13.90 -8.00
C HIS A 212 -12.42 15.40 -8.17
N ASP A 213 -12.64 16.11 -7.07
CA ASP A 213 -12.90 17.56 -7.10
C ASP A 213 -11.69 18.33 -7.65
N GLU A 214 -10.48 18.00 -7.21
CA GLU A 214 -9.25 18.61 -7.74
C GLU A 214 -9.06 18.36 -9.24
N LEU A 215 -9.46 17.18 -9.73
CA LEU A 215 -9.47 16.86 -11.16
C LEU A 215 -10.47 17.73 -11.93
N LEU A 216 -11.69 17.90 -11.41
CA LEU A 216 -12.72 18.74 -12.01
C LEU A 216 -12.27 20.20 -12.07
N GLU A 217 -11.65 20.70 -11.01
CA GLU A 217 -11.05 22.04 -10.99
C GLU A 217 -9.92 22.19 -12.02
N ALA A 218 -9.01 21.20 -12.08
CA ALA A 218 -7.92 21.18 -13.05
C ALA A 218 -8.47 21.21 -14.49
N ALA A 219 -9.49 20.39 -14.78
CA ALA A 219 -10.15 20.36 -16.08
C ALA A 219 -10.78 21.72 -16.44
N ALA A 220 -11.45 22.37 -15.48
CA ALA A 220 -12.04 23.69 -15.67
C ALA A 220 -10.97 24.77 -15.95
N LYS A 221 -9.87 24.77 -15.18
CA LYS A 221 -8.72 25.68 -15.36
C LYS A 221 -8.07 25.48 -16.73
N LEU A 222 -7.83 24.23 -17.14
CA LEU A 222 -7.25 23.88 -18.44
C LEU A 222 -8.15 24.33 -19.60
N ARG A 223 -9.46 24.08 -19.54
CA ARG A 223 -10.43 24.53 -20.56
C ARG A 223 -10.47 26.04 -20.69
N LYS A 224 -10.47 26.76 -19.57
CA LYS A 224 -10.42 28.21 -19.55
C LYS A 224 -9.13 28.74 -20.21
N ALA A 225 -7.99 28.15 -19.88
CA ALA A 225 -6.70 28.53 -20.47
C ALA A 225 -6.61 28.24 -21.98
N ASN A 226 -7.23 27.15 -22.44
CA ASN A 226 -7.34 26.77 -23.85
C ASN A 226 -8.38 27.59 -24.62
N GLY A 227 -9.31 28.28 -23.93
CA GLY A 227 -10.41 29.01 -24.56
C GLY A 227 -11.57 28.13 -25.01
N GLY A 228 -11.70 26.90 -24.49
CA GLY A 228 -12.74 25.95 -24.87
C GLY A 228 -12.39 24.50 -24.53
N GLU A 229 -13.01 23.56 -25.25
CA GLU A 229 -12.74 22.13 -25.10
C GLU A 229 -11.28 21.78 -25.45
N LEU A 230 -10.66 20.94 -24.61
CA LEU A 230 -9.30 20.47 -24.85
C LEU A 230 -9.25 19.62 -26.11
N GLY A 231 -8.14 19.73 -26.86
CA GLY A 231 -7.88 18.87 -28.00
C GLY A 231 -7.71 17.41 -27.55
N GLY A 232 -6.97 17.19 -26.47
CA GLY A 232 -6.75 15.87 -25.87
C GLY A 232 -6.20 15.97 -24.45
N VAL A 233 -6.05 14.81 -23.81
CA VAL A 233 -5.56 14.72 -22.44
C VAL A 233 -4.45 13.67 -22.31
N ILE A 234 -3.42 13.99 -21.53
CA ILE A 234 -2.44 13.05 -21.02
C ILE A 234 -2.67 12.94 -19.51
N LEU A 235 -3.11 11.76 -19.08
CA LEU A 235 -3.29 11.40 -17.66
C LEU A 235 -2.03 10.69 -17.16
N ASP A 236 -1.28 11.29 -16.26
CA ASP A 236 -0.05 10.74 -15.70
C ASP A 236 -0.30 10.09 -14.34
N LEU A 237 -0.23 8.77 -14.30
CA LEU A 237 -0.37 7.93 -13.11
C LEU A 237 0.98 7.30 -12.68
N ARG A 238 2.10 7.74 -13.25
CA ARG A 238 3.42 7.23 -12.87
C ARG A 238 3.75 7.64 -11.43
N ASN A 239 4.33 6.71 -10.67
CA ASN A 239 4.61 6.85 -9.24
C ASN A 239 3.37 7.09 -8.37
N ASN A 240 2.18 6.73 -8.85
CA ASN A 240 0.95 6.77 -8.06
C ASN A 240 0.73 5.42 -7.38
N PRO A 241 0.88 5.31 -6.05
CA PRO A 241 0.78 4.04 -5.32
C PRO A 241 -0.68 3.55 -5.15
N GLY A 242 -1.65 4.27 -5.70
CA GLY A 242 -3.07 4.03 -5.53
C GLY A 242 -3.67 4.98 -4.49
N GLY A 243 -4.48 4.44 -3.58
CA GLY A 243 -5.23 5.20 -2.59
C GLY A 243 -6.71 4.80 -2.57
N LEU A 244 -7.58 5.77 -2.27
CA LEU A 244 -9.03 5.56 -2.21
C LEU A 244 -9.57 5.08 -3.56
N VAL A 245 -10.17 3.90 -3.56
CA VAL A 245 -10.69 3.28 -4.79
C VAL A 245 -11.94 3.99 -5.32
N ASP A 246 -12.77 4.56 -4.43
CA ASP A 246 -13.93 5.33 -4.84
C ASP A 246 -13.53 6.63 -5.57
N GLU A 247 -12.50 7.32 -5.07
CA GLU A 247 -11.89 8.47 -5.74
C GLU A 247 -11.32 8.08 -7.11
N ALA A 248 -10.65 6.94 -7.19
CA ALA A 248 -10.13 6.42 -8.45
C ALA A 248 -11.24 6.06 -9.45
N ALA A 249 -12.36 5.49 -8.96
CA ALA A 249 -13.53 5.20 -9.78
C ALA A 249 -14.15 6.50 -10.34
N SER A 250 -14.35 7.50 -9.48
CA SER A 250 -14.87 8.81 -9.90
C SER A 250 -13.94 9.50 -10.90
N VAL A 251 -12.61 9.44 -10.68
CA VAL A 251 -11.62 9.93 -11.65
C VAL A 251 -11.73 9.19 -12.98
N ALA A 252 -11.85 7.86 -12.99
CA ALA A 252 -12.01 7.10 -14.22
C ALA A 252 -13.32 7.44 -14.95
N ASP A 253 -14.41 7.66 -14.20
CA ASP A 253 -15.72 8.03 -14.73
C ASP A 253 -15.63 9.31 -15.58
N GLU A 254 -14.84 10.30 -15.16
CA GLU A 254 -14.68 11.56 -15.90
C GLU A 254 -14.16 11.38 -17.34
N PHE A 255 -13.48 10.27 -17.61
CA PHE A 255 -12.96 9.94 -18.94
C PHE A 255 -13.86 8.96 -19.70
N LEU A 256 -14.76 8.24 -19.04
CA LEU A 256 -15.59 7.20 -19.65
C LEU A 256 -16.93 7.75 -20.12
N ILE A 257 -17.65 6.95 -20.93
CA ILE A 257 -19.01 7.24 -21.41
C ILE A 257 -20.05 6.29 -20.81
N GLY A 258 -19.60 5.35 -19.98
CA GLY A 258 -20.35 4.23 -19.42
C GLY A 258 -19.46 2.99 -19.32
N GLY A 259 -20.06 1.86 -18.93
CA GLY A 259 -19.37 0.58 -18.80
C GLY A 259 -18.76 0.35 -17.41
N VAL A 260 -18.17 -0.82 -17.23
CA VAL A 260 -17.56 -1.24 -15.96
C VAL A 260 -16.22 -0.53 -15.77
N ILE A 261 -15.92 -0.08 -14.55
CA ILE A 261 -14.61 0.45 -14.17
C ILE A 261 -13.78 -0.69 -13.58
N TYR A 262 -14.31 -1.39 -12.57
CA TYR A 262 -13.71 -2.59 -12.01
C TYR A 262 -14.78 -3.51 -11.42
N THR A 263 -14.40 -4.77 -11.20
CA THR A 263 -15.19 -5.70 -10.37
C THR A 263 -14.39 -6.16 -9.17
N THR A 264 -15.09 -6.40 -8.06
CA THR A 264 -14.52 -6.95 -6.84
C THR A 264 -14.98 -8.40 -6.68
N ARG A 265 -14.04 -9.31 -6.42
CA ARG A 265 -14.33 -10.73 -6.21
C ARG A 265 -13.87 -11.20 -4.84
N HIS A 266 -14.70 -12.05 -4.24
CA HIS A 266 -14.35 -12.82 -3.05
C HIS A 266 -14.49 -14.31 -3.38
N ARG A 267 -13.37 -15.03 -3.38
CA ARG A 267 -13.29 -16.47 -3.71
C ARG A 267 -13.96 -16.78 -5.06
N ASP A 268 -13.45 -16.16 -6.13
CA ASP A 268 -13.96 -16.25 -7.52
C ASP A 268 -15.39 -15.77 -7.79
N LYS A 269 -16.13 -15.32 -6.77
CA LYS A 269 -17.48 -14.76 -6.95
C LYS A 269 -17.39 -13.25 -7.05
N VAL A 270 -17.93 -12.69 -8.12
CA VAL A 270 -18.18 -11.25 -8.22
C VAL A 270 -19.16 -10.87 -7.13
N ILE A 271 -18.72 -10.00 -6.22
CA ILE A 271 -19.53 -9.50 -5.11
C ILE A 271 -19.92 -8.04 -5.31
N ASP A 272 -19.16 -7.30 -6.12
CA ASP A 272 -19.45 -5.90 -6.42
C ASP A 272 -18.88 -5.47 -7.78
N GLU A 273 -19.45 -4.40 -8.34
CA GLU A 273 -19.06 -3.81 -9.62
C GLU A 273 -19.22 -2.29 -9.60
N ALA A 274 -18.11 -1.57 -9.80
CA ALA A 274 -18.13 -0.13 -10.03
C ALA A 274 -18.35 0.15 -11.52
N LYS A 275 -19.30 1.04 -11.83
CA LYS A 275 -19.65 1.40 -13.21
C LYS A 275 -19.54 2.90 -13.44
N ALA A 276 -19.09 3.28 -14.62
CA ALA A 276 -19.11 4.65 -15.09
C ALA A 276 -20.54 5.12 -15.36
N GLY A 277 -20.82 6.36 -14.98
CA GLY A 277 -22.03 7.07 -15.31
C GLY A 277 -22.08 7.50 -16.78
N ARG A 278 -23.12 8.28 -17.13
CA ARG A 278 -23.26 8.91 -18.47
C ARG A 278 -22.64 10.31 -18.53
N GLY A 279 -22.17 10.83 -17.39
CA GLY A 279 -21.50 12.11 -17.21
C GLY A 279 -19.98 11.94 -17.31
N GLY A 280 -19.25 12.99 -17.64
CA GLY A 280 -17.78 12.95 -17.67
C GLY A 280 -17.22 14.15 -18.41
N VAL A 281 -16.42 14.97 -17.71
CA VAL A 281 -15.90 16.24 -18.23
C VAL A 281 -14.70 16.04 -19.14
N LEU A 282 -14.00 14.89 -19.11
CA LEU A 282 -12.83 14.58 -19.94
C LEU A 282 -13.05 13.41 -20.91
N ARG A 283 -14.31 13.07 -21.19
CA ARG A 283 -14.69 11.94 -22.08
C ARG A 283 -14.41 12.14 -23.57
N ARG A 284 -14.09 13.37 -24.01
CA ARG A 284 -13.87 13.71 -25.43
C ARG A 284 -12.38 13.83 -25.73
N GLY A 285 -12.05 13.69 -27.01
CA GLY A 285 -10.68 13.82 -27.52
C GLY A 285 -9.79 12.59 -27.24
N PRO A 286 -8.64 12.48 -27.93
CA PRO A 286 -7.60 11.51 -27.60
C PRO A 286 -7.19 11.57 -26.13
N LEU A 287 -6.99 10.38 -25.54
CA LEU A 287 -6.50 10.19 -24.19
C LEU A 287 -5.28 9.27 -24.22
N VAL A 288 -4.21 9.68 -23.54
CA VAL A 288 -3.08 8.82 -23.21
C VAL A 288 -2.97 8.71 -21.69
N VAL A 289 -2.69 7.52 -21.19
CA VAL A 289 -2.44 7.26 -19.78
C VAL A 289 -0.97 6.86 -19.60
N LEU A 290 -0.20 7.61 -18.82
CA LEU A 290 1.19 7.28 -18.52
C LEU A 290 1.27 6.44 -17.24
N VAL A 291 1.98 5.32 -17.30
CA VAL A 291 2.15 4.40 -16.16
C VAL A 291 3.60 3.94 -16.04
N ASN A 292 4.01 3.49 -14.86
CA ASN A 292 5.30 2.86 -14.64
C ASN A 292 5.21 1.81 -13.54
N GLU A 293 6.35 1.26 -13.15
CA GLU A 293 6.46 0.15 -12.20
C GLU A 293 5.98 0.51 -10.79
N TYR A 294 5.85 1.80 -10.49
CA TYR A 294 5.35 2.35 -9.23
C TYR A 294 3.89 2.81 -9.31
N SER A 295 3.24 2.67 -10.48
CA SER A 295 1.78 2.76 -10.58
C SER A 295 1.19 1.50 -9.95
N ALA A 296 0.39 1.63 -8.90
CA ALA A 296 -0.10 0.49 -8.14
C ALA A 296 -1.58 0.62 -7.74
N SER A 297 -2.23 -0.51 -7.46
CA SER A 297 -3.55 -0.57 -6.83
C SER A 297 -4.61 0.26 -7.56
N ALA A 298 -5.20 1.27 -6.93
CA ALA A 298 -6.24 2.11 -7.54
C ALA A 298 -5.79 2.74 -8.89
N ALA A 299 -4.51 3.08 -9.05
CA ALA A 299 -3.98 3.57 -10.32
C ALA A 299 -4.05 2.52 -11.44
N GLU A 300 -3.84 1.25 -11.09
CA GLU A 300 -3.95 0.12 -12.02
C GLU A 300 -5.41 -0.13 -12.42
N LEU A 301 -6.38 0.14 -11.54
CA LEU A 301 -7.80 0.10 -11.88
C LEU A 301 -8.17 1.17 -12.90
N VAL A 302 -7.72 2.40 -12.71
CA VAL A 302 -7.97 3.49 -13.68
C VAL A 302 -7.32 3.17 -15.02
N ALA A 303 -6.04 2.79 -15.03
CA ALA A 303 -5.33 2.42 -16.25
C ALA A 303 -6.00 1.23 -16.97
N GLY A 304 -6.33 0.17 -16.22
CA GLY A 304 -7.00 -1.02 -16.74
C GLY A 304 -8.40 -0.73 -17.28
N ALA A 305 -9.19 0.10 -16.60
CA ALA A 305 -10.52 0.50 -17.05
C ALA A 305 -10.47 1.26 -18.38
N LEU A 306 -9.59 2.26 -18.47
CA LEU A 306 -9.43 3.09 -19.66
C LEU A 306 -8.85 2.29 -20.83
N GLN A 307 -7.97 1.33 -20.55
CA GLN A 307 -7.39 0.42 -21.54
C GLN A 307 -8.43 -0.58 -22.08
N ASP A 308 -9.10 -1.31 -21.20
CA ASP A 308 -10.03 -2.39 -21.57
C ASP A 308 -11.22 -1.85 -22.36
N GLN A 309 -11.69 -0.65 -22.02
CA GLN A 309 -12.75 0.04 -22.75
C GLN A 309 -12.27 0.77 -24.02
N ARG A 310 -10.97 0.66 -24.36
CA ARG A 310 -10.34 1.35 -25.51
C ARG A 310 -10.56 2.87 -25.50
N ARG A 311 -10.67 3.45 -24.30
CA ARG A 311 -10.87 4.90 -24.12
C ARG A 311 -9.57 5.67 -24.28
N GLY A 312 -8.46 5.13 -23.80
CA GLY A 312 -7.14 5.75 -23.92
C GLY A 312 -6.04 4.72 -24.21
N THR A 313 -4.92 5.19 -24.74
CA THR A 313 -3.71 4.37 -24.94
C THR A 313 -2.83 4.45 -23.70
N VAL A 314 -2.49 3.30 -23.13
CA VAL A 314 -1.58 3.20 -21.97
C VAL A 314 -0.13 3.14 -22.47
N VAL A 315 0.72 4.05 -21.98
CA VAL A 315 2.10 4.23 -22.41
C VAL A 315 3.03 4.21 -21.20
N GLY A 316 4.17 3.54 -21.30
CA GLY A 316 5.19 3.53 -20.24
C GLY A 316 5.66 2.12 -19.92
N ALA A 317 5.80 1.78 -18.64
CA ALA A 317 6.26 0.46 -18.20
C ALA A 317 5.14 -0.37 -17.55
N LYS A 318 5.38 -1.68 -17.40
CA LYS A 318 4.47 -2.58 -16.69
C LYS A 318 4.29 -2.12 -15.23
N THR A 319 3.06 -2.05 -14.75
CA THR A 319 2.73 -1.57 -13.40
C THR A 319 3.08 -2.57 -12.28
N PHE A 320 2.88 -2.15 -11.02
CA PHE A 320 3.33 -2.88 -9.84
C PHE A 320 2.68 -4.26 -9.66
N GLY A 321 1.36 -4.36 -9.86
CA GLY A 321 0.60 -5.60 -9.79
C GLY A 321 -0.20 -5.84 -8.50
N LYS A 322 -0.59 -4.78 -7.78
CA LYS A 322 -1.40 -4.93 -6.56
C LYS A 322 -2.89 -4.96 -6.91
N GLY A 323 -3.48 -6.14 -6.90
CA GLY A 323 -4.90 -6.37 -7.18
C GLY A 323 -5.73 -6.78 -5.96
N SER A 324 -5.15 -6.80 -4.76
CA SER A 324 -5.84 -7.09 -3.50
C SER A 324 -6.67 -5.90 -2.98
N VAL A 325 -7.79 -6.17 -2.34
CA VAL A 325 -8.61 -5.19 -1.61
C VAL A 325 -8.39 -5.35 -0.11
N GLN A 326 -8.05 -4.25 0.56
CA GLN A 326 -8.00 -4.21 2.02
C GLN A 326 -9.30 -3.66 2.60
N THR A 327 -9.92 -4.39 3.51
CA THR A 327 -10.95 -3.88 4.40
C THR A 327 -10.30 -3.25 5.62
N LEU A 328 -10.79 -2.07 5.97
CA LEU A 328 -10.40 -1.32 7.16
C LEU A 328 -11.39 -1.62 8.29
N ILE A 329 -10.91 -2.14 9.40
CA ILE A 329 -11.73 -2.58 10.53
C ILE A 329 -11.30 -1.79 11.77
N ASP A 330 -12.18 -0.93 12.29
CA ASP A 330 -11.96 -0.27 13.56
C ASP A 330 -11.93 -1.29 14.70
N LEU A 331 -10.93 -1.18 15.57
CA LEU A 331 -10.76 -2.03 16.74
C LEU A 331 -10.88 -1.19 18.04
N PRO A 332 -11.27 -1.84 19.15
CA PRO A 332 -11.26 -1.18 20.46
C PRO A 332 -9.90 -0.55 20.79
N GLY A 333 -9.92 0.57 21.53
CA GLY A 333 -8.70 1.28 21.90
C GLY A 333 -8.16 2.24 20.83
N ARG A 334 -8.95 2.54 19.79
CA ARG A 334 -8.58 3.39 18.62
C ARG A 334 -7.51 2.77 17.73
N ALA A 335 -7.35 1.45 17.76
CA ALA A 335 -6.53 0.73 16.80
C ALA A 335 -7.35 0.38 15.55
N GLY A 336 -6.68 -0.05 14.49
CA GLY A 336 -7.33 -0.57 13.29
C GLY A 336 -6.67 -1.85 12.80
N LEU A 337 -7.42 -2.62 12.02
CA LEU A 337 -6.92 -3.75 11.24
C LEU A 337 -7.16 -3.46 9.76
N ARG A 338 -6.07 -3.45 8.99
CA ARG A 338 -6.12 -3.46 7.53
C ARG A 338 -5.98 -4.90 7.08
N LEU A 339 -7.01 -5.48 6.47
CA LEU A 339 -7.05 -6.90 6.14
C LEU A 339 -7.39 -7.11 4.68
N THR A 340 -6.60 -7.91 3.96
CA THR A 340 -6.95 -8.29 2.59
C THR A 340 -8.14 -9.25 2.59
N THR A 341 -9.24 -8.83 1.96
CA THR A 341 -10.50 -9.58 1.97
C THR A 341 -10.97 -9.94 0.56
N MET A 342 -10.57 -9.20 -0.47
CA MET A 342 -11.11 -9.37 -1.82
C MET A 342 -10.02 -9.11 -2.86
N ARG A 343 -10.35 -9.31 -4.15
CA ARG A 343 -9.48 -8.94 -5.28
C ARG A 343 -10.22 -8.12 -6.32
N TYR A 344 -9.51 -7.16 -6.92
CA TYR A 344 -9.97 -6.35 -8.02
C TYR A 344 -9.62 -6.95 -9.39
N TYR A 345 -10.49 -6.68 -10.34
CA TYR A 345 -10.38 -7.10 -11.73
C TYR A 345 -10.77 -5.96 -12.66
N THR A 346 -10.08 -5.89 -13.79
CA THR A 346 -10.40 -4.93 -14.85
C THR A 346 -11.72 -5.27 -15.55
N PRO A 347 -12.30 -4.40 -16.38
CA PRO A 347 -13.57 -4.63 -17.06
C PRO A 347 -13.61 -5.89 -17.95
N SER A 348 -12.48 -6.27 -18.55
CA SER A 348 -12.35 -7.52 -19.32
C SER A 348 -12.21 -8.78 -18.45
N GLY A 349 -12.20 -8.65 -17.13
CA GLY A 349 -12.05 -9.74 -16.18
C GLY A 349 -10.60 -10.17 -15.94
N ARG A 350 -9.61 -9.37 -16.35
CA ARG A 350 -8.18 -9.64 -16.11
C ARG A 350 -7.82 -9.37 -14.65
N ALA A 351 -7.11 -10.31 -14.04
CA ALA A 351 -6.57 -10.19 -12.68
C ALA A 351 -5.39 -9.20 -12.68
N ILE A 352 -5.36 -8.31 -11.68
CA ILE A 352 -4.25 -7.37 -11.48
C ILE A 352 -3.21 -7.97 -10.52
N GLN A 353 -3.66 -8.73 -9.52
CA GLN A 353 -2.80 -9.28 -8.46
C GLN A 353 -1.65 -10.12 -9.05
N ALA A 354 -0.42 -9.78 -8.66
CA ALA A 354 0.84 -10.36 -9.14
C ALA A 354 1.10 -10.25 -10.66
N GLN A 355 0.21 -9.60 -11.42
CA GLN A 355 0.30 -9.47 -12.87
C GLN A 355 0.52 -8.04 -13.34
N GLY A 356 -0.18 -7.07 -12.75
CA GLY A 356 -0.21 -5.68 -13.18
C GLY A 356 -0.84 -5.45 -14.55
N ILE A 357 -0.87 -4.18 -14.95
CA ILE A 357 -1.29 -3.70 -16.25
C ILE A 357 -0.07 -3.59 -17.16
N ARG A 358 -0.14 -4.29 -18.30
CA ARG A 358 0.83 -4.14 -19.38
C ARG A 358 0.42 -2.95 -20.27
N PRO A 359 1.31 -1.97 -20.50
CA PRO A 359 1.01 -0.83 -21.37
C PRO A 359 0.82 -1.28 -22.84
N ASP A 360 0.01 -0.53 -23.59
CA ASP A 360 -0.16 -0.72 -25.04
C ASP A 360 1.12 -0.35 -25.80
N VAL A 361 1.81 0.69 -25.31
CA VAL A 361 3.11 1.13 -25.81
C VAL A 361 4.14 1.01 -24.68
N LEU A 362 4.96 -0.03 -24.75
CA LEU A 362 6.05 -0.24 -23.81
C LEU A 362 7.18 0.77 -24.08
N VAL A 363 7.55 1.50 -23.05
CA VAL A 363 8.68 2.42 -23.00
C VAL A 363 9.54 1.96 -21.83
N GLU A 364 10.58 1.19 -22.12
CA GLU A 364 11.56 0.80 -21.11
C GLU A 364 12.31 2.05 -20.67
N ALA A 365 12.29 2.36 -19.38
CA ALA A 365 12.99 3.52 -18.87
C ALA A 365 14.49 3.37 -19.15
N ALA A 366 15.09 4.34 -19.83
CA ALA A 366 16.55 4.55 -19.82
C ALA A 366 17.08 4.86 -18.39
N TYR A 367 16.18 5.00 -17.41
CA TYR A 367 16.45 5.38 -16.02
C TYR A 367 16.74 4.20 -15.08
N VAL A 368 17.04 3.00 -15.61
CA VAL A 368 17.77 1.99 -14.84
C VAL A 368 19.26 2.30 -14.98
N ALA A 369 19.68 3.45 -14.43
CA ALA A 369 21.09 3.83 -14.37
C ALA A 369 21.89 2.88 -13.46
N ASP A 370 21.21 2.08 -12.64
CA ASP A 370 21.81 1.05 -11.84
C ASP A 370 21.07 -0.27 -12.04
N LYS A 371 21.61 -1.15 -12.90
CA LYS A 371 21.09 -2.51 -13.15
C LYS A 371 21.37 -3.46 -11.97
N THR A 372 21.93 -2.97 -10.87
CA THR A 372 22.33 -3.77 -9.71
C THR A 372 21.13 -4.19 -8.85
N PHE A 373 20.04 -3.43 -8.86
CA PHE A 373 18.80 -3.75 -8.14
C PHE A 373 17.65 -3.91 -9.14
N GLY A 374 17.02 -5.08 -9.16
CA GLY A 374 15.86 -5.34 -10.01
C GLY A 374 14.66 -4.47 -9.63
N VAL A 375 13.72 -4.29 -10.56
CA VAL A 375 12.47 -3.59 -10.23
C VAL A 375 11.57 -4.52 -9.42
N VAL A 376 11.33 -4.16 -8.15
CA VAL A 376 10.44 -4.91 -7.26
C VAL A 376 8.98 -4.75 -7.68
N ARG A 377 8.26 -5.87 -7.75
CA ARG A 377 6.83 -5.95 -8.08
C ARG A 377 6.07 -6.70 -6.98
N GLU A 378 4.74 -6.69 -7.10
CA GLU A 378 3.88 -7.45 -6.18
C GLU A 378 4.31 -8.92 -6.06
N SER A 379 4.66 -9.56 -7.17
CA SER A 379 5.09 -10.97 -7.22
C SER A 379 6.44 -11.25 -6.56
N ASP A 380 7.21 -10.20 -6.27
CA ASP A 380 8.54 -10.32 -5.66
C ASP A 380 8.47 -10.13 -4.13
N LEU A 381 7.31 -9.73 -3.60
CA LEU A 381 7.12 -9.56 -2.17
C LEU A 381 6.98 -10.92 -1.47
N GLU A 382 7.55 -11.00 -0.28
CA GLU A 382 7.33 -12.12 0.63
C GLU A 382 5.84 -12.24 0.97
N ASN A 383 5.33 -13.48 1.03
CA ASN A 383 3.93 -13.80 1.30
C ASN A 383 2.91 -13.12 0.35
N HIS A 384 3.32 -12.66 -0.83
CA HIS A 384 2.36 -12.06 -1.77
C HIS A 384 1.27 -13.05 -2.17
N LEU A 385 0.06 -12.53 -2.39
CA LEU A 385 -1.01 -13.36 -2.94
C LEU A 385 -0.71 -13.67 -4.41
N PRO A 386 -0.79 -14.94 -4.84
CA PRO A 386 -0.61 -15.30 -6.24
C PRO A 386 -1.77 -14.75 -7.09
N ALA A 387 -1.56 -14.73 -8.40
CA ALA A 387 -2.65 -14.47 -9.34
C ALA A 387 -3.77 -15.50 -9.17
N GLU A 388 -5.02 -15.04 -9.11
CA GLU A 388 -6.18 -15.92 -8.98
C GLU A 388 -6.29 -16.82 -10.24
N GLY A 389 -6.42 -18.13 -10.04
CA GLY A 389 -6.38 -19.15 -11.10
C GLY A 389 -4.98 -19.74 -11.41
N ALA A 390 -3.91 -19.30 -10.74
CA ALA A 390 -2.61 -19.97 -10.81
C ALA A 390 -2.64 -21.32 -10.03
N PRO A 391 -2.03 -22.41 -10.54
CA PRO A 391 -1.98 -23.67 -9.80
C PRO A 391 -1.14 -23.54 -8.52
N GLY A 392 -1.79 -23.67 -7.37
CA GLY A 392 -1.18 -24.03 -6.07
C GLY A 392 -0.30 -22.97 -5.38
N SER A 393 -0.83 -22.36 -4.31
CA SER A 393 0.00 -22.07 -3.14
C SER A 393 -0.48 -22.99 -2.02
N ALA A 394 0.26 -24.07 -1.80
CA ALA A 394 0.17 -24.76 -0.52
C ALA A 394 0.69 -23.80 0.58
N PRO A 395 0.18 -23.86 1.82
CA PRO A 395 0.81 -23.15 2.93
C PRO A 395 2.28 -23.60 3.03
N PRO A 396 3.22 -22.71 3.45
CA PRO A 396 4.61 -23.10 3.57
C PRO A 396 4.72 -24.30 4.50
N ALA A 397 5.33 -25.39 4.02
CA ALA A 397 5.73 -26.49 4.87
C ALA A 397 6.96 -26.06 5.69
N ASP A 398 6.88 -26.27 7.01
CA ASP A 398 7.94 -26.19 8.02
C ASP A 398 9.34 -25.83 7.49
N ALA A 399 9.66 -24.54 7.53
CA ALA A 399 11.02 -24.09 7.70
C ALA A 399 11.18 -23.68 9.17
N GLY A 400 12.01 -24.42 9.92
CA GLY A 400 12.36 -24.07 11.30
C GLY A 400 12.89 -22.63 11.41
N PRO A 401 12.88 -22.03 12.61
CA PRO A 401 13.05 -20.59 12.76
C PRO A 401 14.45 -20.17 12.28
N PRO A 402 14.55 -19.31 11.25
CA PRO A 402 15.74 -18.50 11.09
C PRO A 402 15.62 -17.32 12.08
N ALA A 403 16.77 -16.83 12.51
CA ALA A 403 16.89 -15.70 13.42
C ALA A 403 16.05 -14.51 12.93
N ALA A 404 15.43 -13.82 13.89
CA ALA A 404 14.77 -12.55 13.69
C ALA A 404 15.75 -11.54 13.07
N ASP A 405 15.69 -11.45 11.74
CA ASP A 405 16.05 -10.25 11.02
C ASP A 405 14.72 -9.65 10.61
N ALA A 406 14.27 -8.68 11.41
CA ALA A 406 13.10 -7.90 11.09
C ALA A 406 13.36 -7.29 9.72
N GLY A 407 12.56 -7.69 8.72
CA GLY A 407 12.65 -7.21 7.35
C GLY A 407 12.83 -5.71 7.32
N THR A 408 14.09 -5.30 7.25
CA THR A 408 14.53 -4.04 6.71
C THR A 408 14.14 -4.15 5.25
N GLY A 409 12.94 -3.66 4.95
CA GLY A 409 12.64 -3.19 3.62
C GLY A 409 13.69 -2.15 3.31
N ASP A 410 14.77 -2.60 2.69
CA ASP A 410 15.77 -1.78 2.04
C ASP A 410 15.00 -0.74 1.26
N GLY A 411 15.34 0.53 1.49
CA GLY A 411 14.60 1.67 0.97
C GLY A 411 14.49 1.54 -0.53
N GLY A 412 13.33 1.07 -1.00
CA GLY A 412 12.97 1.17 -2.41
C GLY A 412 13.18 2.64 -2.82
N PRO A 413 13.78 2.90 -3.99
CA PRO A 413 14.22 4.23 -4.37
C PRO A 413 13.05 5.19 -4.17
N GLY A 414 13.26 6.21 -3.33
CA GLY A 414 12.23 7.05 -2.76
C GLY A 414 11.10 7.31 -3.75
N THR A 415 9.89 6.91 -3.37
CA THR A 415 8.69 7.29 -4.10
C THR A 415 8.57 8.80 -4.00
N HIS A 416 9.09 9.50 -5.02
CA HIS A 416 8.95 10.94 -5.23
C HIS A 416 7.47 11.26 -5.50
N LEU A 417 6.65 11.17 -4.45
CA LEU A 417 5.20 11.35 -4.46
C LEU A 417 4.81 12.83 -4.64
N GLY A 418 5.71 13.77 -4.36
CA GLY A 418 5.40 15.19 -4.26
C GLY A 418 5.92 16.06 -5.40
N VAL A 419 7.09 15.75 -6.00
CA VAL A 419 7.77 16.66 -6.95
C VAL A 419 6.86 17.01 -8.10
N THR A 420 6.48 18.28 -8.23
CA THR A 420 5.94 18.84 -9.47
C THR A 420 6.92 18.55 -10.59
N ARG A 421 6.57 17.62 -11.50
CA ARG A 421 7.38 17.39 -12.69
C ARG A 421 7.36 18.70 -13.48
N ASP A 422 8.53 19.29 -13.71
CA ASP A 422 8.63 20.41 -14.62
C ASP A 422 8.45 19.88 -16.04
N VAL A 423 7.20 19.94 -16.52
CA VAL A 423 6.82 19.47 -17.85
C VAL A 423 6.97 20.62 -18.82
N ALA A 424 7.84 20.51 -19.81
CA ALA A 424 7.93 21.51 -20.88
C ALA A 424 6.60 21.64 -21.65
N ASN A 425 6.31 22.83 -22.20
CA ASN A 425 5.09 23.04 -23.00
C ASN A 425 5.05 22.10 -24.21
N ASP A 426 6.21 21.89 -24.84
CA ASP A 426 6.46 20.85 -25.83
C ASP A 426 7.47 19.83 -25.24
N PRO A 427 7.01 18.63 -24.86
CA PRO A 427 7.87 17.62 -24.24
C PRO A 427 8.64 16.75 -25.25
N THR A 428 8.53 17.00 -26.56
CA THR A 428 9.02 16.08 -27.59
C THR A 428 10.52 15.83 -27.56
N GLY A 429 11.31 16.87 -27.26
CA GLY A 429 12.77 16.79 -27.11
C GLY A 429 13.24 16.47 -25.69
N GLY A 430 12.33 16.21 -24.75
CA GLY A 430 12.66 15.97 -23.35
C GLY A 430 13.25 14.58 -23.08
N ALA A 431 13.94 14.43 -21.94
CA ALA A 431 14.46 13.14 -21.46
C ALA A 431 13.34 12.17 -21.01
N ASP A 432 12.12 12.68 -20.77
CA ASP A 432 10.96 11.87 -20.44
C ASP A 432 10.35 11.24 -21.70
N LEU A 433 10.85 10.07 -22.08
CA LEU A 433 10.42 9.34 -23.28
C LEU A 433 8.93 8.97 -23.24
N ALA A 434 8.41 8.56 -22.09
CA ALA A 434 6.99 8.17 -21.98
C ALA A 434 6.07 9.37 -22.21
N LEU A 435 6.41 10.52 -21.66
CA LEU A 435 5.67 11.76 -21.90
C LEU A 435 5.82 12.24 -23.35
N SER A 436 7.02 12.20 -23.91
CA SER A 436 7.28 12.57 -25.31
C SER A 436 6.45 11.71 -26.29
N ILE A 437 6.49 10.39 -26.12
CA ILE A 437 5.70 9.44 -26.93
C ILE A 437 4.20 9.67 -26.73
N GLY A 438 3.74 9.79 -25.48
CA GLY A 438 2.34 10.04 -25.18
C GLY A 438 1.81 11.32 -25.82
N TYR A 439 2.60 12.39 -25.72
CA TYR A 439 2.30 13.67 -26.38
C TYR A 439 2.24 13.54 -27.91
N GLN A 440 3.17 12.83 -28.54
CA GLN A 440 3.16 12.59 -29.98
C GLN A 440 1.94 11.78 -30.43
N ILE A 441 1.49 10.79 -29.64
CA ILE A 441 0.27 10.02 -29.92
C ILE A 441 -0.95 10.95 -29.95
N VAL A 442 -1.12 11.80 -28.93
CA VAL A 442 -2.22 12.77 -28.87
C VAL A 442 -2.18 13.71 -30.07
N ARG A 443 -1.03 14.32 -30.36
CA ARG A 443 -0.84 15.22 -31.51
C ARG A 443 -1.12 14.55 -32.84
N GLY A 444 -0.66 13.31 -33.03
CA GLY A 444 -0.91 12.53 -34.24
C GLY A 444 -2.40 12.30 -34.50
N VAL A 445 -3.19 12.04 -33.44
CA VAL A 445 -4.65 11.91 -33.57
C VAL A 445 -5.30 13.24 -33.90
N LEU A 446 -4.84 14.35 -33.32
CA LEU A 446 -5.37 15.69 -33.62
C LEU A 446 -5.14 16.10 -35.07
N LYS A 447 -3.94 15.85 -35.61
CA LYS A 447 -3.61 16.15 -37.01
C LYS A 447 -4.45 15.38 -38.03
N LYS A 448 -4.95 14.19 -37.69
CA LYS A 448 -5.81 13.38 -38.58
C LYS A 448 -7.27 13.84 -38.59
N LYS A 449 -7.69 14.69 -37.64
CA LYS A 449 -9.07 15.20 -37.52
C LYS A 449 -9.25 16.60 -38.11
N GLN A 450 -8.15 17.30 -38.39
CA GLN A 450 -8.11 18.49 -39.23
C GLN A 450 -8.03 18.05 -40.69
#